data_AF-A0A3P7NV83-F1
#
_entry.id   AF-A0A3P7NV83-F1
#
_cell.length_a   1.000
_cell.length_b   1.000
_cell.length_c   1.000
_cell.angle_alpha   90.00
_cell.angle_beta   90.00
_cell.angle_gamma   90.00
#
_symmetry.space_group_name_H-M   'P 1'
#
loop_
_entity.id
_entity.type
_entity.pdbx_description
1 polymer ?
#
loop_
_entity_poly.entity_id
_entity_poly.type
_entity_poly.pdbx_seq_one_letter_code
_entity_poly.pdbx_strand_id
1 'polypeptide(L)'
;MIANHERNYGKNHRTYDIGHYIKLLEAKPRAIFNAAPVRQYVPKDVLQMYASKHGGQKLLLAYLKESNGLKETPDITVIPTQLNLYDQLIQEVNS
;
A
#
# COMPACT_ATOMS: atom_id res chain seq x y z
N MET A 1 -19.88 -30.36 -21.21
CA MET A 1 -20.45 -29.70 -20.01
C MET A 1 -19.62 -28.44 -19.78
N ILE A 2 -20.21 -27.24 -19.81
CA ILE A 2 -19.47 -25.98 -19.65
C ILE A 2 -19.71 -25.48 -18.23
N ALA A 3 -18.64 -25.18 -17.50
CA ALA A 3 -18.71 -24.75 -16.10
C ALA A 3 -19.21 -23.30 -16.00
N ASN A 4 -20.27 -23.07 -15.22
CA ASN A 4 -20.73 -21.74 -14.84
C ASN A 4 -20.06 -21.34 -13.53
N HIS A 5 -19.25 -20.28 -13.57
CA HIS A 5 -18.71 -19.64 -12.39
C HIS A 5 -19.34 -18.26 -12.23
N GLU A 6 -19.84 -17.95 -11.02
CA GLU A 6 -20.21 -16.58 -10.67
C GLU A 6 -18.95 -15.70 -10.64
N ARG A 7 -18.94 -14.67 -11.49
CA ARG A 7 -17.93 -13.62 -11.42
C ARG A 7 -18.29 -12.68 -10.27
N ASN A 8 -17.45 -12.65 -9.23
CA ASN A 8 -17.59 -11.68 -8.16
C ASN A 8 -16.90 -10.36 -8.57
N TYR A 9 -17.70 -9.32 -8.83
CA TYR A 9 -17.24 -7.95 -9.16
C TYR A 9 -17.06 -7.08 -7.91
N GLY A 10 -16.58 -7.66 -6.80
CA GLY A 10 -16.45 -7.01 -5.50
C GLY A 10 -15.64 -5.70 -5.56
N LYS A 11 -16.39 -4.59 -5.37
CA LYS A 11 -16.04 -3.15 -5.27
C LYS A 11 -14.56 -2.78 -5.14
N ASN A 12 -14.11 -1.90 -6.06
CA ASN A 12 -12.86 -1.12 -6.12
C ASN A 12 -12.48 -0.36 -4.81
N HIS A 13 -12.30 -1.04 -3.68
CA HIS A 13 -11.78 -0.43 -2.46
C HIS A 13 -10.26 -0.46 -2.48
N ARG A 14 -9.67 0.73 -2.48
CA ARG A 14 -8.22 0.88 -2.33
C ARG A 14 -7.91 0.93 -0.84
N THR A 15 -7.31 -0.15 -0.34
CA THR A 15 -6.69 -0.18 0.99
C THR A 15 -5.24 0.25 0.82
N TYR A 16 -4.85 1.30 1.53
CA TYR A 16 -3.46 1.75 1.56
C TYR A 16 -2.78 1.23 2.81
N ASP A 17 -1.61 0.61 2.64
CA ASP A 17 -0.74 0.36 3.78
C ASP A 17 0.17 1.56 4.02
N ILE A 18 0.02 2.16 5.19
CA ILE A 18 0.67 3.40 5.58
C ILE A 18 2.21 3.27 5.61
N GLY A 19 2.75 2.08 5.90
CA GLY A 19 4.19 1.80 5.95
C GLY A 19 4.91 2.14 4.64
N HIS A 20 4.32 1.77 3.49
CA HIS A 20 4.86 2.07 2.16
C HIS A 20 4.94 3.57 1.86
N TYR A 21 4.11 4.38 2.50
CA TYR A 21 4.02 5.81 2.24
C TYR A 21 4.85 6.66 3.20
N ILE A 22 5.43 6.10 4.27
CA ILE A 22 6.18 6.87 5.29
C ILE A 22 7.27 7.76 4.65
N LYS A 23 8.11 7.19 3.77
CA LYS A 23 9.16 7.95 3.06
C LYS A 23 8.59 9.08 2.20
N LEU A 24 7.44 8.87 1.56
CA LEU A 24 6.77 9.89 0.75
C LEU A 24 6.18 11.01 1.62
N LEU A 25 5.60 10.64 2.76
CA LEU A 25 5.03 11.57 3.73
C LEU A 25 6.09 12.44 4.39
N GLU A 26 7.29 11.89 4.64
CA GLU A 26 8.48 12.64 5.07
C GLU A 26 8.87 13.74 4.08
N ALA A 27 8.92 13.41 2.79
CA ALA A 27 9.29 14.36 1.75
C ALA A 27 8.23 15.45 1.54
N LYS A 28 6.95 15.14 1.82
CA LYS A 28 5.81 16.05 1.61
C LYS A 28 4.96 16.24 2.87
N PRO A 29 5.50 16.90 3.92
CA PRO A 29 4.83 17.03 5.20
C PRO A 29 3.51 17.81 5.12
N ARG A 30 3.42 18.78 4.20
CA ARG A 30 2.20 19.58 3.97
C ARG A 30 1.02 18.73 3.47
N ALA A 31 1.29 17.59 2.82
CA ALA A 31 0.26 16.72 2.27
C ALA A 31 -0.26 15.69 3.29
N ILE A 32 0.40 15.54 4.46
CA ILE A 32 0.12 14.46 5.42
C ILE A 32 -1.36 14.41 5.82
N PHE A 33 -1.96 15.53 6.20
CA PHE A 33 -3.37 15.55 6.66
C PHE A 33 -4.38 15.26 5.56
N ASN A 34 -4.03 15.53 4.30
CA ASN A 34 -4.90 15.32 3.14
C ASN A 34 -4.66 13.99 2.45
N ALA A 35 -3.58 13.28 2.79
CA ALA A 35 -3.23 12.01 2.18
C ALA A 35 -4.30 10.96 2.47
N ALA A 36 -4.82 10.32 1.41
CA ALA A 36 -5.73 9.18 1.51
C ALA A 36 -5.23 8.08 2.49
N PRO A 37 -3.95 7.63 2.45
CA PRO A 37 -3.47 6.62 3.40
C PRO A 37 -3.58 7.06 4.86
N VAL A 38 -3.30 8.33 5.16
CA VAL A 38 -3.36 8.86 6.52
C VAL A 38 -4.80 8.95 7.03
N ARG A 39 -5.73 9.39 6.17
CA ARG A 39 -7.16 9.51 6.49
C ARG A 39 -7.86 8.16 6.67
N GLN A 40 -7.37 7.11 6.02
CA GLN A 40 -7.86 5.74 6.23
C GLN A 40 -7.29 5.11 7.51
N TYR A 41 -6.03 5.42 7.83
CA TYR A 41 -5.34 4.81 8.96
C TYR A 41 -5.66 5.46 10.31
N VAL A 42 -5.85 6.79 10.33
CA VAL A 42 -6.04 7.56 11.57
C VAL A 42 -7.46 8.11 11.65
N PRO A 43 -8.14 7.97 12.81
CA PRO A 43 -9.45 8.58 13.04
C PRO A 43 -9.43 10.11 12.85
N LYS A 44 -10.56 10.67 12.38
CA LYS A 44 -10.66 12.10 12.05
C LYS A 44 -10.40 13.00 13.26
N ASP A 45 -10.89 12.63 14.44
CA ASP A 45 -10.74 13.44 15.66
C ASP A 45 -9.26 13.56 16.04
N VAL A 46 -8.52 12.45 15.94
CA VAL A 46 -7.08 12.41 16.18
C VAL A 46 -6.35 13.29 15.16
N LEU A 47 -6.71 13.21 13.86
CA LEU A 47 -6.13 14.07 12.84
C LEU A 47 -6.35 15.57 13.13
N GLN A 48 -7.54 15.95 13.59
CA GLN A 48 -7.85 17.33 13.93
C GLN A 48 -7.07 17.81 15.15
N MET A 49 -6.85 16.94 16.15
CA MET A 49 -5.98 17.24 17.30
C MET A 49 -4.55 17.55 16.87
N TYR A 50 -3.97 16.78 15.93
CA TYR A 50 -2.63 17.07 15.41
C TYR A 50 -2.61 18.29 14.51
N ALA A 51 -3.62 18.49 13.66
CA ALA A 51 -3.71 19.66 12.78
C ALA A 51 -3.76 21.00 13.54
N SER A 52 -4.33 20.99 14.75
CA SER A 52 -4.43 22.18 15.60
C SER A 52 -3.11 22.53 16.32
N LYS A 53 -2.12 21.64 16.32
CA LYS A 53 -0.82 21.84 16.99
C LYS A 53 0.20 22.46 16.03
N HIS A 54 1.01 23.40 16.54
CA HIS A 54 2.16 23.91 15.80
C HIS A 54 3.14 22.77 15.50
N GLY A 55 3.50 22.59 14.22
CA GLY A 55 4.35 21.47 13.79
C GLY A 55 3.67 20.10 13.85
N GLY A 56 2.34 20.06 13.89
CA GLY A 56 1.54 18.83 13.98
C GLY A 56 1.84 17.79 12.90
N GLN A 57 2.32 18.20 11.72
CA GLN A 57 2.75 17.29 10.65
C GLN A 57 3.87 16.36 11.11
N LYS A 58 4.87 16.91 11.82
CA LYS A 58 6.04 16.16 12.29
C LYS A 58 5.66 15.21 13.42
N LEU A 59 4.78 15.66 14.32
CA LEU A 59 4.27 14.83 15.42
C LEU A 59 3.43 13.65 14.91
N LEU A 60 2.54 13.92 13.95
CA LEU A 60 1.74 12.87 13.31
C LEU A 60 2.63 11.88 12.56
N LEU A 61 3.64 12.36 11.82
CA LEU A 61 4.58 11.50 11.14
C LEU A 61 5.39 10.62 12.10
N ALA A 62 5.82 11.16 13.25
CA ALA A 62 6.49 10.38 14.29
C ALA A 62 5.58 9.25 14.83
N TYR A 63 4.32 9.58 15.14
CA TYR A 63 3.31 8.58 15.54
C TYR A 63 3.09 7.51 14.47
N LEU A 64 3.01 7.90 13.20
CA LEU A 64 2.86 6.95 12.08
C LEU A 64 4.09 6.05 11.92
N LYS A 65 5.30 6.54 12.20
CA LYS A 65 6.52 5.72 12.19
C LYS A 65 6.54 4.71 13.34
N GLU A 66 6.23 5.18 14.54
CA GLU A 66 6.19 4.35 15.75
C GLU A 66 5.17 3.22 15.63
N SER A 67 3.96 3.55 15.16
CA SER A 67 2.90 2.56 14.91
C SER A 67 3.21 1.57 13.78
N ASN A 68 4.02 1.96 12.78
CA ASN A 68 4.44 1.05 11.70
C ASN A 68 5.69 0.22 12.03
N GLY A 69 6.56 0.68 12.93
CA GLY A 69 7.75 -0.08 13.35
C GLY A 69 7.44 -1.43 13.99
N LEU A 70 6.16 -1.68 14.32
CA LEU A 70 5.64 -2.94 14.86
C LEU A 70 5.10 -3.90 13.80
N LYS A 71 5.02 -3.48 12.52
CA LYS A 71 4.62 -4.36 11.43
C LYS A 71 5.87 -5.04 10.87
N GLU A 72 6.05 -6.32 11.21
CA GLU A 72 6.92 -7.18 10.43
C GLU A 72 6.40 -7.16 8.98
N THR A 73 7.21 -6.66 8.05
CA THR A 73 6.87 -6.77 6.63
C THR A 73 6.83 -8.25 6.30
N PRO A 74 5.75 -8.80 5.71
CA PRO A 74 5.84 -10.14 5.15
C PRO A 74 6.98 -10.08 4.14
N ASP A 75 8.02 -10.89 4.39
CA ASP A 75 9.21 -10.95 3.56
C ASP A 75 8.76 -11.24 2.13
N ILE A 76 8.88 -10.24 1.25
CA ILE A 76 8.35 -10.32 -0.10
C ILE A 76 9.28 -11.26 -0.84
N THR A 77 8.96 -12.55 -0.89
CA THR A 77 9.74 -13.51 -1.66
C THR A 77 9.48 -13.22 -3.15
N VAL A 78 10.35 -12.42 -3.77
CA VAL A 78 10.33 -12.23 -5.22
C VAL A 78 10.70 -13.57 -5.84
N ILE A 79 9.71 -14.29 -6.37
CA ILE A 79 9.95 -15.54 -7.10
C ILE A 79 10.45 -15.14 -8.48
N PRO A 80 11.73 -15.40 -8.83
CA PRO A 80 12.21 -15.15 -10.18
C PRO A 80 11.53 -16.14 -11.13
N THR A 81 10.58 -15.66 -11.94
CA THR A 81 10.02 -16.44 -13.03
C THR A 81 11.06 -16.61 -14.14
N GLN A 82 11.34 -17.86 -14.50
CA GLN A 82 12.22 -18.24 -15.61
C GLN A 82 11.48 -17.96 -16.94
N LEU A 83 11.68 -16.77 -17.51
CA LEU A 83 11.01 -16.33 -18.76
C LEU A 83 11.38 -17.19 -19.98
N ASN A 84 12.59 -17.75 -19.98
CA ASN A 84 13.11 -18.62 -21.03
C ASN A 84 12.25 -19.86 -21.33
N LEU A 85 11.45 -20.34 -20.37
CA LEU A 85 10.54 -21.46 -20.57
C LEU A 85 9.39 -21.13 -21.53
N TYR A 86 8.91 -19.87 -21.53
CA TYR A 86 7.88 -19.43 -22.47
C TYR A 86 8.44 -19.30 -23.88
N ASP A 87 9.67 -18.80 -24.01
CA ASP A 87 10.34 -18.68 -25.31
C ASP A 87 10.58 -20.06 -25.94
N GLN A 88 10.91 -21.08 -25.15
CA GLN A 88 11.08 -22.46 -25.61
C GLN A 88 9.78 -23.08 -26.12
N LEU A 89 8.67 -22.91 -25.40
CA LEU A 89 7.35 -23.39 -25.84
C LEU A 89 6.89 -22.73 -27.14
N ILE A 90 7.20 -21.44 -27.33
CA ILE A 90 6.89 -20.73 -28.58
C ILE A 90 7.68 -21.31 -29.75
N GLN A 91 8.93 -21.73 -29.54
CA GLN A 91 9.74 -22.36 -30.58
C GLN A 91 9.24 -23.77 -30.93
N GLU A 92 8.81 -24.57 -29.94
CA GLU A 92 8.26 -25.91 -30.17
C GLU A 92 6.92 -25.91 -30.91
N VAL A 93 6.05 -24.93 -30.66
CA VAL A 93 4.75 -24.80 -31.34
C VAL A 93 4.89 -24.31 -32.79
N ASN A 94 5.96 -23.58 -33.09
CA ASN A 94 6.25 -23.05 -34.42
C ASN A 94 7.18 -23.95 -35.26
N SER A 95 7.57 -25.12 -34.73
CA SER A 95 8.34 -26.16 -35.42
C SER A 95 7.42 -27.26 -35.95
#